data_AF-A0A2S5LHR6-F1
#
_entry.id   AF-A0A2S5LHR6-F1
#
_cell.length_a   1.000
_cell.length_b   1.000
_cell.length_c   1.000
_cell.angle_alpha   90.00
_cell.angle_beta   90.00
_cell.angle_gamma   90.00
#
_symmetry.space_group_name_H-M   'P 1'
#
loop_
_entity.id
_entity.type
_entity.pdbx_description
1 polymer ?
#
loop_
_entity_poly.entity_id
_entity_poly.type
_entity_poly.pdbx_seq_one_letter_code
_entity_poly.pdbx_strand_id
1 'polypeptide(L)'
;MYKVSLLTRDGATIAFDADPSDTLLDAAERASIYLPASCREGGCGACRVSRASGEVELMSYSSVALSEDERMAGDILLCRAQPRSDLALRAPFDEAAVGLAPVPERRATLVALEPVGSGTLRLQLQYEDDPTFGRAAQFTAGQFIELTLPDGSSKRSYSLANAPNWDGTLELFIRLQPHGAFSDYLRDRAAIGD
;
A
#
# COMPACT_ATOMS: atom_id res chain seq x y z
N MET A 1 -9.84 20.44 10.27
CA MET A 1 -9.25 19.17 10.70
C MET A 1 -10.16 18.50 11.70
N TYR A 2 -10.37 17.20 11.53
CA TYR A 2 -11.13 16.34 12.42
C TYR A 2 -10.20 15.33 13.08
N LYS A 3 -10.54 14.94 14.31
CA LYS A 3 -9.78 13.94 15.07
C LYS A 3 -10.24 12.54 14.71
N VAL A 4 -9.29 11.65 14.43
CA VAL A 4 -9.56 10.25 14.14
C VAL A 4 -8.90 9.39 15.20
N SER A 5 -9.68 8.52 15.83
CA SER A 5 -9.21 7.49 16.76
C SER A 5 -9.52 6.11 16.22
N LEU A 6 -8.50 5.29 16.01
CA LEU A 6 -8.60 3.92 15.54
C LEU A 6 -8.21 2.96 16.65
N LEU A 7 -9.16 2.12 17.08
CA LEU A 7 -8.92 1.03 18.03
C LEU A 7 -8.57 -0.25 17.26
N THR A 8 -7.39 -0.80 17.49
CA THR A 8 -6.96 -2.07 16.92
C THR A 8 -7.61 -3.26 17.63
N ARG A 9 -7.53 -4.45 17.02
CA ARG A 9 -8.14 -5.68 17.56
C ARG A 9 -7.56 -6.10 18.91
N ASP A 10 -6.27 -5.85 19.13
CA ASP A 10 -5.54 -6.09 20.37
C ASP A 10 -5.68 -4.95 21.41
N GLY A 11 -6.44 -3.89 21.08
CA GLY A 11 -6.82 -2.84 22.03
C GLY A 11 -5.89 -1.63 22.06
N ALA A 12 -4.89 -1.55 21.18
CA ALA A 12 -4.10 -0.33 21.01
C ALA A 12 -4.94 0.77 20.36
N THR A 13 -4.64 2.03 20.70
CA THR A 13 -5.34 3.20 20.15
C THR A 13 -4.37 4.05 19.35
N ILE A 14 -4.69 4.25 18.08
CA ILE A 14 -3.92 5.06 17.14
C ILE A 14 -4.73 6.31 16.83
N ALA A 15 -4.11 7.49 16.95
CA ALA A 15 -4.78 8.76 16.73
C ALA A 15 -4.04 9.60 15.69
N PHE A 16 -4.81 10.27 14.83
CA PHE A 16 -4.30 11.21 13.84
C PHE A 16 -5.35 12.25 13.46
N ASP A 17 -4.90 13.36 12.89
CA ASP A 17 -5.75 14.43 12.38
C ASP A 17 -5.96 14.28 10.88
N ALA A 18 -7.19 14.49 10.43
CA ALA A 18 -7.57 14.39 9.02
C ALA A 18 -8.22 15.68 8.51
N ASP A 19 -7.82 16.12 7.31
CA ASP A 19 -8.48 17.22 6.62
C ASP A 19 -9.74 16.70 5.88
N PRO A 20 -10.84 17.47 5.82
CA PRO A 20 -11.99 17.14 4.98
C PRO A 20 -11.67 16.76 3.52
N SER A 21 -10.55 17.26 2.95
CA SER A 21 -10.14 16.93 1.58
C SER A 21 -9.45 15.58 1.43
N ASP A 22 -8.84 15.08 2.51
CA ASP A 22 -7.98 13.91 2.46
C ASP A 22 -8.78 12.63 2.71
N THR A 23 -8.34 11.52 2.11
CA THR A 23 -8.83 10.22 2.57
C THR A 23 -8.25 9.92 3.95
N LEU A 24 -8.93 9.11 4.75
CA LEU A 24 -8.42 8.71 6.06
C LEU A 24 -7.07 7.98 5.96
N LEU A 25 -6.84 7.27 4.85
CA LEU A 25 -5.55 6.64 4.58
C LEU A 25 -4.45 7.68 4.33
N ASP A 26 -4.70 8.69 3.49
CA ASP A 26 -3.73 9.76 3.21
C ASP A 26 -3.41 10.58 4.47
N ALA A 27 -4.44 10.86 5.28
CA ALA A 27 -4.28 11.58 6.54
C ALA A 27 -3.42 10.80 7.55
N ALA A 28 -3.63 9.48 7.67
CA ALA A 28 -2.80 8.62 8.51
C ALA A 28 -1.33 8.62 8.00
N GLU A 29 -1.12 8.48 6.70
CA GLU A 29 0.23 8.47 6.11
C GLU A 29 0.96 9.80 6.30
N ARG A 30 0.26 10.94 6.22
CA ARG A 30 0.84 12.26 6.55
C ARG A 30 1.27 12.36 8.01
N ALA A 31 0.60 11.62 8.90
CA ALA A 31 1.00 11.48 10.31
C ALA A 31 2.08 10.40 10.52
N SER A 32 2.67 9.85 9.45
CA SER A 32 3.62 8.71 9.48
C SER A 32 3.02 7.42 10.04
N ILE A 33 1.70 7.24 9.86
CA ILE A 33 0.95 6.06 10.28
C ILE A 33 0.47 5.32 9.03
N TYR A 34 1.06 4.16 8.77
CA TYR A 34 0.78 3.33 7.61
C TYR A 34 -0.19 2.23 7.99
N LEU A 35 -1.47 2.45 7.69
CA LEU A 35 -2.54 1.50 7.95
C LEU A 35 -2.60 0.44 6.83
N PRO A 36 -2.99 -0.82 7.14
CA PRO A 36 -3.16 -1.86 6.14
C PRO A 36 -4.06 -1.44 4.97
N ALA A 37 -3.47 -1.42 3.77
CA ALA A 37 -4.13 -1.11 2.51
C ALA A 37 -3.37 -1.76 1.35
N SER A 38 -4.04 -2.03 0.22
CA SER A 38 -3.38 -2.63 -0.97
C SER A 38 -3.66 -1.84 -2.24
N CYS A 39 -4.91 -1.83 -2.75
CA CYS A 39 -5.20 -1.21 -4.05
C CYS A 39 -5.30 0.33 -4.03
N ARG A 40 -5.59 0.94 -2.87
CA ARG A 40 -5.88 2.38 -2.68
C ARG A 40 -7.00 2.99 -3.56
N GLU A 41 -7.69 2.20 -4.37
CA GLU A 41 -8.73 2.65 -5.31
C GLU A 41 -10.14 2.12 -4.96
N GLY A 42 -10.31 1.46 -3.80
CA GLY A 42 -11.60 0.93 -3.36
C GLY A 42 -12.01 -0.39 -4.04
N GLY A 43 -11.05 -1.17 -4.55
CA GLY A 43 -11.29 -2.46 -5.22
C GLY A 43 -11.07 -3.72 -4.36
N CYS A 44 -10.16 -3.67 -3.37
CA CYS A 44 -9.70 -4.88 -2.66
C CYS A 44 -10.27 -5.13 -1.26
N GLY A 45 -10.85 -4.12 -0.60
CA GLY A 45 -11.36 -4.26 0.77
C GLY A 45 -10.31 -4.32 1.90
N ALA A 46 -9.01 -4.35 1.59
CA ALA A 46 -7.95 -4.51 2.61
C ALA A 46 -7.90 -3.42 3.68
N CYS A 47 -8.37 -2.21 3.35
CA CYS A 47 -8.40 -1.06 4.27
C CYS A 47 -9.75 -0.89 4.99
N ARG A 48 -10.55 -1.96 5.07
CA ARG A 48 -11.88 -1.91 5.67
C ARG A 48 -11.79 -1.83 7.19
N VAL A 49 -12.56 -0.93 7.78
CA VAL A 49 -12.71 -0.74 9.22
C VAL A 49 -14.17 -0.46 9.56
N SER A 50 -14.57 -0.71 10.80
CA SER A 50 -15.92 -0.39 11.27
C SER A 50 -15.96 0.99 11.92
N ARG A 51 -16.91 1.84 11.52
CA ARG A 51 -17.10 3.18 12.11
C ARG A 51 -17.98 3.07 13.35
N ALA A 52 -17.41 3.34 14.52
CA ALA A 52 -18.14 3.38 15.78
C ALA A 52 -18.90 4.71 15.98
N SER A 53 -18.31 5.84 15.56
CA SER A 53 -18.96 7.15 15.61
C SER A 53 -18.37 8.13 14.59
N GLY A 54 -19.07 9.24 14.37
CA GLY A 54 -18.69 10.30 13.44
C GLY A 54 -19.23 10.06 12.03
N GLU A 55 -18.91 10.94 11.10
CA GLU A 55 -19.44 10.97 9.74
C GLU A 55 -18.32 10.98 8.70
N VAL A 56 -18.51 10.20 7.64
CA VAL A 56 -17.61 10.17 6.48
C VAL A 56 -18.41 10.27 5.20
N GLU A 57 -17.79 10.83 4.19
CA GLU A 57 -18.23 10.73 2.80
C GLU A 57 -17.38 9.68 2.10
N LEU A 58 -18.02 8.66 1.52
CA LEU A 58 -17.34 7.62 0.74
C LEU A 58 -17.34 8.01 -0.74
N MET A 59 -16.14 8.03 -1.33
CA MET A 59 -15.94 8.17 -2.77
C MET A 59 -16.37 6.88 -3.51
N SER A 60 -16.25 6.82 -4.84
CA SER A 60 -16.59 5.61 -5.61
C SER A 60 -15.76 4.40 -5.18
N TYR A 61 -16.40 3.24 -4.99
CA TYR A 61 -15.75 1.96 -4.67
C TYR A 61 -16.48 0.80 -5.33
N SER A 62 -15.84 -0.37 -5.36
CA SER A 62 -16.45 -1.60 -5.86
C SER A 62 -17.28 -2.27 -4.77
N SER A 63 -18.44 -2.82 -5.12
CA SER A 63 -19.26 -3.64 -4.21
C SER A 63 -18.54 -4.93 -3.77
N VAL A 64 -17.48 -5.32 -4.48
CA VAL A 64 -16.57 -6.41 -4.06
C VAL A 64 -15.74 -6.03 -2.84
N ALA A 65 -15.38 -4.75 -2.71
CA ALA A 65 -14.56 -4.25 -1.62
C ALA A 65 -15.37 -3.93 -0.36
N LEU A 66 -16.59 -3.44 -0.54
CA LEU A 66 -17.53 -3.10 0.52
C LEU A 66 -18.96 -3.36 0.00
N SER A 67 -19.61 -4.38 0.54
CA SER A 67 -21.00 -4.70 0.20
C SER A 67 -21.98 -3.69 0.84
N GLU A 68 -23.22 -3.63 0.34
CA GLU A 68 -24.22 -2.72 0.93
C GLU A 68 -24.56 -3.10 2.37
N ASP A 69 -24.59 -4.40 2.70
CA ASP A 69 -24.86 -4.87 4.06
C ASP A 69 -23.77 -4.42 5.04
N GLU A 70 -22.50 -4.52 4.65
CA GLU A 70 -21.36 -4.04 5.44
C GLU A 70 -21.40 -2.52 5.59
N ARG A 71 -21.72 -1.80 4.51
CA ARG A 71 -21.89 -0.33 4.56
C ARG A 71 -23.01 0.08 5.51
N MET A 72 -24.16 -0.62 5.46
CA MET A 72 -25.28 -0.39 6.37
C MET A 72 -24.91 -0.73 7.83
N ALA A 73 -24.05 -1.72 8.04
CA ALA A 73 -23.48 -2.04 9.35
C ALA A 73 -22.47 -0.99 9.85
N GLY A 74 -22.09 -0.02 9.01
CA GLY A 74 -21.20 1.07 9.35
C GLY A 74 -19.74 0.84 8.97
N ASP A 75 -19.43 -0.18 8.17
CA ASP A 75 -18.09 -0.38 7.64
C ASP A 75 -17.76 0.65 6.56
N ILE A 76 -16.49 1.04 6.53
CA ILE A 76 -15.94 2.04 5.61
C ILE A 76 -14.61 1.56 5.04
N LEU A 77 -14.22 2.12 3.90
CA LEU A 77 -12.90 1.91 3.30
C LEU A 77 -12.03 3.15 3.53
N LEU A 78 -10.95 3.02 4.32
CA LEU A 78 -10.09 4.16 4.67
C LEU A 78 -9.55 4.90 3.44
N CYS A 79 -9.21 4.19 2.36
CA CYS A 79 -8.71 4.80 1.12
C CYS A 79 -9.76 5.56 0.31
N ARG A 80 -11.05 5.45 0.66
CA ARG A 80 -12.16 6.13 -0.02
C ARG A 80 -13.02 6.98 0.92
N ALA A 81 -12.70 7.01 2.21
CA ALA A 81 -13.47 7.74 3.21
C ALA A 81 -12.83 9.10 3.48
N GLN A 82 -13.61 10.18 3.33
CA GLN A 82 -13.24 11.53 3.73
C GLN A 82 -14.01 11.94 4.98
N PRO A 83 -13.37 12.53 6.00
CA PRO A 83 -14.04 12.85 7.25
C PRO A 83 -14.98 14.06 7.11
N ARG A 84 -16.11 14.00 7.82
CA ARG A 84 -17.09 15.11 7.96
C ARG A 84 -17.33 15.50 9.43
N SER A 85 -16.80 14.72 10.37
CA SER A 85 -16.72 15.03 11.80
C SER A 85 -15.60 14.22 12.46
N ASP A 86 -15.42 14.35 13.78
CA ASP A 86 -14.49 13.51 14.55
C ASP A 86 -14.94 12.04 14.52
N LEU A 87 -13.98 11.14 14.32
CA LEU A 87 -14.23 9.72 14.05
C LEU A 87 -13.67 8.81 15.13
N ALA A 88 -14.48 7.81 15.51
CA ALA A 88 -14.01 6.64 16.24
C ALA A 88 -14.19 5.41 15.35
N LEU A 89 -13.09 4.69 15.11
CA LEU A 89 -12.99 3.57 14.17
C LEU A 89 -12.48 2.32 14.90
N ARG A 90 -12.84 1.14 14.39
CA ARG A 90 -12.38 -0.16 14.88
C ARG A 90 -11.75 -0.94 13.75
N ALA A 91 -10.48 -1.32 13.92
CA ALA A 91 -9.73 -2.09 12.94
C ALA A 91 -9.82 -3.60 13.23
N PRO A 92 -9.87 -4.45 12.18
CA PRO A 92 -9.82 -5.91 12.31
C PRO A 92 -8.41 -6.48 12.49
N PHE A 93 -7.39 -5.61 12.56
CA PHE A 93 -5.97 -5.94 12.67
C PHE A 93 -5.36 -5.46 13.98
N ASP A 94 -4.23 -6.06 14.36
CA ASP A 94 -3.46 -5.74 15.57
C ASP A 94 -2.53 -4.54 15.33
N GLU A 95 -2.02 -3.92 16.40
CA GLU A 95 -1.09 -2.78 16.30
C GLU A 95 0.15 -3.13 15.48
N ALA A 96 0.65 -4.37 15.58
CA ALA A 96 1.82 -4.84 14.84
C ALA A 96 1.65 -4.79 13.31
N ALA A 97 0.42 -4.68 12.79
CA ALA A 97 0.15 -4.51 11.37
C ALA A 97 0.24 -3.04 10.92
N VAL A 98 0.38 -2.10 11.85
CA VAL A 98 0.47 -0.67 11.56
C VAL A 98 1.92 -0.23 11.54
N GLY A 99 2.34 0.38 10.44
CA GLY A 99 3.64 1.02 10.37
C GLY A 99 3.61 2.37 11.08
N LEU A 100 4.38 2.52 12.16
CA LEU A 100 4.54 3.80 12.88
C LEU A 100 5.84 4.54 12.49
N ALA A 101 6.52 4.06 11.47
CA ALA A 101 7.70 4.67 10.89
C ALA A 101 7.46 4.88 9.40
N PRO A 102 8.06 5.93 8.80
CA PRO A 102 8.07 6.12 7.36
C PRO A 102 8.43 4.84 6.63
N VAL A 103 7.66 4.48 5.59
CA VAL A 103 8.06 3.40 4.69
C VAL A 103 9.38 3.84 4.06
N PRO A 104 10.48 3.09 4.26
CA PRO A 104 11.78 3.54 3.81
C PRO A 104 11.85 3.53 2.29
N GLU A 105 12.19 4.67 1.70
CA GLU A 105 12.56 4.73 0.29
C GLU A 105 13.97 4.19 0.13
N ARG A 106 14.11 3.12 -0.66
CA ARG A 106 15.38 2.44 -0.89
C ARG A 106 15.65 2.32 -2.37
N ARG A 107 16.88 2.63 -2.77
CA ARG A 107 17.34 2.41 -4.15
C ARG A 107 17.61 0.94 -4.37
N ALA A 108 17.25 0.45 -5.55
CA ALA A 108 17.51 -0.89 -5.97
C ALA A 108 17.84 -0.90 -7.46
N THR A 109 18.73 -1.79 -7.86
CA THR A 109 19.16 -1.96 -9.25
C THR A 109 18.44 -3.15 -9.89
N LEU A 110 17.98 -3.02 -11.12
CA LEU A 110 17.44 -4.11 -11.92
C LEU A 110 18.56 -5.10 -12.30
N VAL A 111 18.51 -6.32 -11.76
CA VAL A 111 19.55 -7.35 -11.99
C VAL A 111 19.09 -8.51 -12.85
N ALA A 112 17.77 -8.74 -12.98
CA ALA A 112 17.21 -9.67 -13.94
C ALA A 112 15.84 -9.23 -14.44
N LEU A 113 15.56 -9.45 -15.72
CA LEU A 113 14.27 -9.19 -16.36
C LEU A 113 13.99 -10.27 -17.41
N GLU A 114 13.06 -11.17 -17.11
CA GLU A 114 12.85 -12.41 -17.88
C GLU A 114 11.37 -12.64 -18.19
N PRO A 115 10.99 -12.97 -19.43
CA PRO A 115 9.63 -13.42 -19.73
C PRO A 115 9.36 -14.79 -19.12
N VAL A 116 8.25 -14.93 -18.38
CA VAL A 116 7.83 -16.22 -17.78
C VAL A 116 6.50 -16.73 -18.31
N GLY A 117 5.96 -16.08 -19.34
CA GLY A 117 4.76 -16.51 -20.07
C GLY A 117 3.51 -15.68 -19.77
N SER A 118 2.48 -15.81 -20.64
CA SER A 118 1.19 -15.12 -20.49
C SER A 118 1.28 -13.60 -20.35
N GLY A 119 2.28 -12.98 -20.98
CA GLY A 119 2.55 -11.54 -20.86
C GLY A 119 3.06 -11.15 -19.47
N THR A 120 3.69 -12.06 -18.72
CA THR A 120 4.25 -11.81 -17.39
C THR A 120 5.77 -11.79 -17.45
N LEU A 121 6.38 -10.82 -16.78
CA LEU A 121 7.82 -10.74 -16.58
C LEU A 121 8.15 -11.11 -15.13
N ARG A 122 9.23 -11.88 -14.94
CA ARG A 122 9.95 -12.01 -13.69
C ARG A 122 10.99 -10.89 -13.65
N LEU A 123 10.95 -10.12 -12.58
CA LEU A 123 11.84 -8.99 -12.35
C LEU A 123 12.57 -9.22 -11.03
N GLN A 124 13.89 -9.12 -11.04
CA GLN A 124 14.71 -9.13 -9.82
C GLN A 124 15.40 -7.79 -9.63
N LEU A 125 15.21 -7.22 -8.45
CA LEU A 125 15.91 -6.03 -8.00
C LEU A 125 16.89 -6.40 -6.90
N GLN A 126 18.00 -5.69 -6.86
CA GLN A 126 18.99 -5.78 -5.79
C GLN A 126 18.99 -4.46 -5.04
N TYR A 127 18.63 -4.47 -3.76
CA TYR A 127 18.80 -3.27 -2.93
C TYR A 127 20.27 -2.84 -2.91
N GLU A 128 20.48 -1.52 -3.00
CA GLU A 128 21.76 -0.89 -2.71
C GLU A 128 22.02 -0.86 -1.20
N ASP A 129 23.28 -0.67 -0.82
CA ASP A 129 23.63 -0.49 0.60
C ASP A 129 23.06 0.83 1.12
N ASP A 130 22.23 0.73 2.15
CA ASP A 130 21.70 1.87 2.88
C ASP A 130 22.40 2.02 4.24
N PRO A 131 22.81 3.23 4.67
CA PRO A 131 23.46 3.43 5.97
C PRO A 131 22.62 3.03 7.19
N THR A 132 21.30 3.04 7.06
CA THR A 132 20.34 2.78 8.16
C THR A 132 19.83 1.34 8.11
N PHE A 133 19.46 0.86 6.92
CA PHE A 133 18.82 -0.45 6.74
C PHE A 133 19.79 -1.53 6.26
N GLY A 134 21.04 -1.18 5.95
CA GLY A 134 21.98 -2.06 5.29
C GLY A 134 21.47 -2.49 3.91
N ARG A 135 21.71 -3.75 3.54
CA ARG A 135 21.23 -4.31 2.27
C ARG A 135 20.00 -5.20 2.42
N ALA A 136 19.77 -5.78 3.59
CA ALA A 136 18.74 -6.80 3.82
C ALA A 136 17.34 -6.39 3.35
N ALA A 137 16.61 -7.31 2.73
CA ALA A 137 15.21 -7.14 2.37
C ALA A 137 14.33 -7.73 3.49
N GLN A 138 13.89 -6.87 4.41
CA GLN A 138 13.01 -7.26 5.52
C GLN A 138 11.56 -6.89 5.20
N PHE A 139 10.69 -7.89 5.15
CA PHE A 139 9.25 -7.75 4.91
C PHE A 139 8.52 -9.01 5.37
N THR A 140 7.21 -8.90 5.55
CA THR A 140 6.29 -10.00 5.83
C THR A 140 5.76 -10.58 4.54
N ALA A 141 5.73 -11.91 4.42
CA ALA A 141 5.16 -12.59 3.25
C ALA A 141 3.72 -12.11 2.98
N GLY A 142 3.44 -11.74 1.72
CA GLY A 142 2.18 -11.12 1.32
C GLY A 142 2.22 -9.59 1.24
N GLN A 143 3.28 -8.93 1.72
CA GLN A 143 3.49 -7.49 1.50
C GLN A 143 3.84 -7.19 0.04
N PHE A 144 3.70 -5.91 -0.31
CA PHE A 144 4.07 -5.35 -1.60
C PHE A 144 5.01 -4.16 -1.40
N ILE A 145 5.70 -3.79 -2.47
CA ILE A 145 6.48 -2.55 -2.55
C ILE A 145 5.89 -1.64 -3.62
N GLU A 146 6.11 -0.35 -3.48
CA GLU A 146 5.84 0.60 -4.56
C GLU A 146 7.13 0.84 -5.35
N LEU A 147 7.09 0.57 -6.65
CA LEU A 147 8.18 0.89 -7.56
C LEU A 147 7.88 2.21 -8.28
N THR A 148 8.89 3.07 -8.33
CA THR A 148 8.86 4.31 -9.10
C THR A 148 9.75 4.13 -10.32
N LEU A 149 9.27 4.54 -11.51
CA LEU A 149 10.10 4.54 -12.72
C LEU A 149 11.31 5.48 -12.56
N PRO A 150 12.45 5.22 -13.23
CA PRO A 150 13.65 6.07 -13.10
C PRO A 150 13.43 7.54 -13.47
N ASP A 151 12.49 7.82 -14.38
CA ASP A 151 12.11 9.18 -14.78
C ASP A 151 11.10 9.84 -13.81
N GLY A 152 10.68 9.15 -12.75
CA GLY A 152 9.70 9.61 -11.77
C GLY A 152 8.26 9.69 -12.28
N SER A 153 8.00 9.29 -13.52
CA SER A 153 6.70 9.53 -14.19
C SER A 153 5.56 8.66 -13.67
N SER A 154 5.88 7.53 -13.01
CA SER A 154 4.87 6.59 -12.53
C SER A 154 5.33 5.84 -11.28
N LYS A 155 4.39 5.60 -10.37
CA LYS A 155 4.55 4.78 -9.17
C LYS A 155 3.50 3.67 -9.15
N ARG A 156 3.88 2.41 -8.90
CA ARG A 156 2.97 1.26 -8.88
C ARG A 156 3.32 0.24 -7.82
N SER A 157 2.29 -0.36 -7.22
CA SER A 157 2.42 -1.41 -6.22
C SER A 157 2.60 -2.78 -6.85
N TYR A 158 3.58 -3.55 -6.38
CA TYR A 158 3.83 -4.92 -6.80
C TYR A 158 4.18 -5.81 -5.60
N SER A 159 3.56 -6.98 -5.53
CA SER A 159 3.80 -7.95 -4.46
C SER A 159 5.17 -8.60 -4.58
N LEU A 160 5.81 -8.83 -3.44
CA LEU A 160 7.07 -9.58 -3.37
C LEU A 160 6.80 -11.08 -3.48
N ALA A 161 7.58 -11.76 -4.30
CA ALA A 161 7.44 -13.18 -4.61
C ALA A 161 8.49 -14.07 -3.92
N ASN A 162 9.51 -13.46 -3.31
CA ASN A 162 10.54 -14.15 -2.53
C ASN A 162 10.30 -14.01 -1.02
N ALA A 163 11.08 -14.76 -0.23
CA ALA A 163 11.15 -14.62 1.22
C ALA A 163 12.08 -13.45 1.62
N PRO A 164 11.88 -12.84 2.80
CA PRO A 164 12.83 -11.88 3.34
C PRO A 164 14.22 -12.50 3.45
N ASN A 165 15.25 -11.70 3.18
CA ASN A 165 16.62 -12.19 3.03
C ASN A 165 17.64 -11.12 3.47
N TRP A 166 18.86 -11.56 3.71
CA TRP A 166 19.96 -10.71 4.14
C TRP A 166 20.75 -10.10 2.98
N ASP A 167 20.63 -10.65 1.77
CA ASP A 167 21.37 -10.20 0.59
C ASP A 167 20.71 -9.01 -0.13
N GLY A 168 19.44 -8.70 0.17
CA GLY A 168 18.72 -7.57 -0.40
C GLY A 168 18.03 -7.85 -1.73
N THR A 169 17.87 -9.12 -2.10
CA THR A 169 17.18 -9.51 -3.32
C THR A 169 15.67 -9.29 -3.18
N LEU A 170 15.05 -8.71 -4.20
CA LEU A 170 13.59 -8.60 -4.36
C LEU A 170 13.19 -9.29 -5.66
N GLU A 171 12.17 -10.14 -5.60
CA GLU A 171 11.64 -10.82 -6.78
C GLU A 171 10.17 -10.47 -6.97
N LEU A 172 9.79 -10.13 -8.20
CA LEU A 172 8.44 -9.71 -8.55
C LEU A 172 7.99 -10.38 -9.84
N PHE A 173 6.69 -10.66 -9.93
CA PHE A 173 6.04 -11.13 -11.15
C PHE A 173 5.04 -10.08 -11.62
N ILE A 174 5.33 -9.46 -12.77
CA ILE A 174 4.58 -8.32 -13.29
C ILE A 174 3.89 -8.73 -14.58
N ARG A 175 2.56 -8.78 -14.55
CA ARG A 175 1.74 -8.95 -15.76
C ARG A 175 1.67 -7.63 -16.52
N LEU A 176 2.13 -7.65 -17.76
CA LEU A 176 2.09 -6.50 -18.66
C LEU A 176 0.65 -6.20 -19.06
N GLN A 177 0.25 -4.96 -18.84
CA GLN A 177 -1.03 -4.44 -19.32
C GLN A 177 -0.84 -3.74 -20.67
N PRO A 178 -1.79 -3.87 -21.61
CA PRO A 178 -1.80 -3.05 -22.82
C PRO A 178 -1.87 -1.56 -22.45
N HIS A 179 -1.01 -0.73 -23.04
CA HIS A 179 -0.95 0.73 -22.84
C HIS A 179 -0.71 1.17 -21.38
N GLY A 180 -0.09 0.32 -20.55
CA GLY A 180 0.29 0.69 -19.19
C GLY A 180 1.68 1.32 -19.17
N ALA A 181 1.82 2.57 -18.72
CA ALA A 181 3.10 3.29 -18.70
C ALA A 181 4.27 2.47 -18.09
N PHE A 182 4.02 1.81 -16.95
CA PHE A 182 5.01 0.93 -16.30
C PHE A 182 5.27 -0.34 -17.12
N SER A 183 4.22 -0.94 -17.70
CA SER A 183 4.34 -2.12 -18.56
C SER A 183 5.10 -1.83 -19.85
N ASP A 184 4.91 -0.66 -20.45
CA ASP A 184 5.59 -0.25 -21.67
C ASP A 184 7.07 0.10 -21.38
N TYR A 185 7.38 0.70 -20.22
CA TYR A 185 8.77 0.84 -19.78
C TYR A 185 9.46 -0.52 -19.61
N LEU A 186 8.86 -1.45 -18.86
CA LEU A 186 9.43 -2.79 -18.65
C LEU A 186 9.60 -3.59 -19.94
N ARG A 187 8.72 -3.39 -20.92
CA ARG A 187 8.77 -4.11 -22.20
C ARG A 187 9.84 -3.54 -23.13
N ASP A 188 9.91 -2.22 -23.24
CA ASP A 188 10.57 -1.57 -24.37
C ASP A 188 11.84 -0.79 -23.99
N ARG A 189 12.05 -0.50 -22.70
CA ARG A 189 13.09 0.45 -22.25
C ARG A 189 13.96 -0.04 -21.10
N ALA A 190 13.44 -0.87 -20.21
CA ALA A 190 14.17 -1.33 -19.03
C ALA A 190 15.43 -2.11 -19.42
N ALA A 191 16.55 -1.78 -18.78
CA ALA A 191 17.83 -2.46 -18.96
C ALA A 191 18.39 -2.93 -17.61
N ILE A 192 19.16 -4.02 -17.64
CA ILE A 192 19.91 -4.46 -16.46
C ILE A 192 20.88 -3.34 -16.05
N GLY A 193 20.83 -2.94 -14.79
CA GLY A 193 21.58 -1.80 -14.25
C GLY A 193 20.76 -0.54 -14.00
N ASP A 194 19.52 -0.47 -14.50
CA ASP A 194 18.57 0.61 -14.19
C ASP A 194 18.17 0.65 -12.71
#